data_AF-A0A3A6N4B8-F1
#
_entry.id   AF-A0A3A6N4B8-F1
#
_cell.length_a   1.000
_cell.length_b   1.000
_cell.length_c   1.000
_cell.angle_alpha   90.00
_cell.angle_beta   90.00
_cell.angle_gamma   90.00
#
_symmetry.space_group_name_H-M   'P 1'
#
loop_
_entity.id
_entity.type
_entity.pdbx_description
1 polymer ?
#
loop_
_entity_poly.entity_id
_entity_poly.type
_entity_poly.pdbx_seq_one_letter_code
_entity_poly.pdbx_strand_id
1 'polypeptide(L)'
;MSLTTANVFNGYLEGITLADIVQLACLERYERKLEVRGENFLGVIYFSGGEIVHAEAGSLTGSKAFLEIMSCPGGSFSFTTSSTETQTIHDSWNFLLMEAMRFIDERSDIVSLASAFTSLSVLVVDDSRFFTKALVKLFDEELGARIAGKADNADDALRILEREKPDLVTMDVNMSVPLKHIMIRTPVPVALMSDFSETNFATMMEYLCLGAVDLVEKPKDEASWNIVGKRFKRLGQNIKEFRIRNIRRARTPAVADFKIPVGGPARKLFIILGGVGSLIELQKILVSIQTLNEAAGLIFLDLYPGVTNHLASYFEKLTIINPMNLESGMPLRSSQCGITYWHGSWEITVDDNGAAVPIMQNDTGLLDADLLLKSAASAFGDRLTVIILSGTDLQMAEGLMEVSSRRGRILLQEPDSCLFPGPILQLEALHLHESFIEAEKVTDLLGDILK
;
A
#
# COMPACT_ATOMS: atom_id res chain seq x y z
N MET A 1 13.59 -47.95 -46.27
CA MET A 1 12.87 -46.84 -46.94
C MET A 1 12.11 -46.06 -45.88
N SER A 2 12.14 -44.74 -46.02
CA SER A 2 11.96 -43.75 -44.96
C SER A 2 10.58 -43.75 -44.29
N LEU A 3 10.57 -43.73 -42.96
CA LEU A 3 9.43 -43.45 -42.10
C LEU A 3 9.01 -41.99 -42.29
N THR A 4 7.80 -41.76 -42.79
CA THR A 4 7.15 -40.45 -42.86
C THR A 4 5.78 -40.57 -42.21
N THR A 5 5.63 -39.94 -41.05
CA THR A 5 4.39 -39.38 -40.49
C THR A 5 4.73 -38.83 -39.11
N ALA A 6 5.00 -37.53 -39.04
CA ALA A 6 5.08 -36.84 -37.75
C ALA A 6 3.67 -36.82 -37.14
N ASN A 7 3.51 -37.39 -35.95
CA ASN A 7 2.32 -37.20 -35.11
C ASN A 7 2.24 -35.73 -34.70
N VAL A 8 1.51 -34.92 -35.47
CA VAL A 8 1.27 -33.50 -35.16
C VAL A 8 -0.17 -33.34 -34.71
N PHE A 9 -0.37 -32.84 -33.50
CA PHE A 9 -1.68 -32.41 -33.00
C PHE A 9 -1.82 -30.89 -33.21
N ASN A 10 -2.96 -30.46 -33.75
CA ASN A 10 -3.33 -29.04 -33.87
C ASN A 10 -4.57 -28.80 -33.01
N GLY A 11 -4.58 -27.70 -32.24
CA GLY A 11 -5.68 -27.34 -31.35
C GLY A 11 -5.66 -25.86 -30.99
N TYR A 12 -6.79 -25.36 -30.50
CA TYR A 12 -6.93 -24.00 -29.98
C TYR A 12 -6.95 -24.07 -28.45
N LEU A 13 -6.08 -23.30 -27.80
CA LEU A 13 -6.04 -23.18 -26.34
C LEU A 13 -6.71 -21.86 -25.95
N GLU A 14 -7.73 -21.92 -25.10
CA GLU A 14 -8.44 -20.76 -24.55
C GLU A 14 -8.07 -20.58 -23.08
N GLY A 15 -7.86 -19.33 -22.64
CA GLY A 15 -7.53 -19.01 -21.25
C GLY A 15 -6.06 -19.25 -20.84
N ILE A 16 -5.15 -19.48 -21.79
CA ILE A 16 -3.70 -19.56 -21.54
C ILE A 16 -3.02 -18.22 -21.80
N THR A 17 -2.08 -17.83 -20.95
CA THR A 17 -1.33 -16.58 -21.13
C THR A 17 -0.11 -16.78 -22.04
N LEU A 18 0.41 -15.69 -22.60
CA LEU A 18 1.67 -15.74 -23.36
C LEU A 18 2.85 -16.15 -22.48
N ALA A 19 2.82 -15.81 -21.19
CA ALA A 19 3.82 -16.22 -20.21
C ALA A 19 3.86 -17.74 -20.04
N ASP A 20 2.70 -18.38 -19.93
CA ASP A 20 2.61 -19.85 -19.84
C ASP A 20 3.18 -20.52 -21.09
N ILE A 21 2.93 -19.96 -22.27
CA ILE A 21 3.42 -20.46 -23.57
C ILE A 21 4.95 -20.36 -23.65
N VAL A 22 5.52 -19.23 -23.23
CA VAL A 22 6.98 -19.00 -23.20
C VAL A 22 7.64 -19.91 -22.16
N GLN A 23 7.05 -20.04 -20.97
CA GLN A 23 7.53 -20.94 -19.93
C GLN A 23 7.55 -22.40 -20.41
N LEU A 24 6.48 -22.87 -21.05
CA LEU A 24 6.42 -24.20 -21.65
C LEU A 24 7.54 -24.40 -22.68
N ALA A 25 7.88 -23.37 -23.46
CA ALA A 25 8.99 -23.43 -24.41
C ALA A 25 10.37 -23.57 -23.79
N CYS A 26 10.63 -22.87 -22.70
CA CYS A 26 11.90 -23.01 -21.99
C CYS A 26 12.02 -24.40 -21.34
N LEU A 27 10.93 -24.95 -20.82
CA LEU A 27 10.93 -26.26 -20.15
C LEU A 27 11.17 -27.43 -21.13
N GLU A 28 10.71 -27.33 -22.36
CA GLU A 28 10.90 -28.38 -23.38
C GLU A 28 12.35 -28.47 -23.92
N ARG A 29 13.14 -27.40 -23.76
CA ARG A 29 14.56 -27.33 -24.19
C ARG A 29 14.84 -27.62 -25.67
N TYR A 30 13.82 -27.49 -26.54
CA TYR A 30 13.98 -27.62 -27.98
C TYR A 30 14.44 -26.32 -28.63
N GLU A 31 15.14 -26.43 -29.77
CA GLU A 31 15.43 -25.29 -30.64
C GLU A 31 14.20 -24.95 -31.49
N ARG A 32 13.60 -23.80 -31.21
CA ARG A 32 12.38 -23.36 -31.88
C ARG A 32 12.28 -21.85 -31.88
N LYS A 33 11.44 -21.34 -32.79
CA LYS A 33 10.91 -19.98 -32.71
C LYS A 33 9.43 -20.00 -32.38
N LEU A 34 9.00 -19.01 -31.61
CA LEU A 34 7.61 -18.66 -31.35
C LEU A 34 7.29 -17.38 -32.10
N GLU A 35 6.38 -17.45 -33.06
CA GLU A 35 5.80 -16.25 -33.67
C GLU A 35 4.53 -15.87 -32.90
N VAL A 36 4.40 -14.60 -32.53
CA VAL A 36 3.23 -14.01 -31.85
C VAL A 36 2.63 -12.94 -32.75
N ARG A 37 1.33 -13.04 -33.03
CA ARG A 37 0.58 -12.14 -33.91
C ARG A 37 -0.61 -11.55 -33.17
N GLY A 38 -0.56 -10.25 -32.92
CA GLY A 38 -1.69 -9.44 -32.45
C GLY A 38 -2.36 -8.68 -33.62
N GLU A 39 -3.34 -7.82 -33.30
CA GLU A 39 -4.13 -7.08 -34.30
C GLU A 39 -3.27 -6.19 -35.23
N ASN A 40 -2.23 -5.54 -34.68
CA ASN A 40 -1.25 -4.74 -35.44
C ASN A 40 0.20 -5.02 -35.01
N PHE A 41 0.46 -6.23 -34.52
CA PHE A 41 1.73 -6.59 -33.90
C PHE A 41 2.23 -7.94 -34.43
N LEU A 42 3.51 -7.99 -34.79
CA LEU A 42 4.21 -9.23 -35.11
C LEU A 42 5.53 -9.25 -34.34
N GLY A 43 5.72 -10.30 -33.56
CA GLY A 43 6.96 -10.53 -32.84
C GLY A 43 7.41 -11.98 -32.89
N VAL A 44 8.71 -12.19 -32.74
CA VAL A 44 9.34 -13.50 -32.82
C VAL A 44 10.28 -13.68 -31.63
N ILE A 45 10.20 -14.83 -30.96
CA ILE A 45 11.08 -15.22 -29.86
C ILE A 45 11.82 -16.51 -30.27
N TYR A 46 13.14 -16.54 -30.12
CA TYR A 46 13.98 -17.70 -30.42
C TYR A 46 14.46 -18.36 -29.14
N PHE A 47 14.34 -19.68 -29.10
CA PHE A 47 14.72 -20.54 -27.98
C PHE A 47 15.86 -21.47 -28.38
N SER A 48 16.84 -21.65 -27.50
CA SER A 48 17.87 -22.69 -27.62
C SER A 48 18.29 -23.16 -26.24
N GLY A 49 18.41 -24.48 -26.06
CA GLY A 49 18.86 -25.08 -24.80
C GLY A 49 17.97 -24.85 -23.58
N GLY A 50 16.72 -24.41 -23.77
CA GLY A 50 15.81 -24.03 -22.68
C GLY A 50 15.93 -22.58 -22.22
N GLU A 51 16.67 -21.76 -22.98
CA GLU A 51 16.81 -20.32 -22.74
C GLU A 51 16.24 -19.52 -23.92
N ILE A 52 15.99 -18.24 -23.67
CA ILE A 52 15.59 -17.27 -24.70
C ILE A 52 16.86 -16.58 -25.20
N VAL A 53 17.22 -16.82 -26.46
CA VAL A 53 18.51 -16.36 -27.02
C VAL A 53 18.38 -15.09 -27.85
N HIS A 54 17.19 -14.84 -28.42
CA HIS A 54 16.92 -13.68 -29.26
C HIS A 54 15.42 -13.38 -29.34
N ALA A 55 15.07 -12.12 -29.59
CA ALA A 55 13.71 -11.69 -29.86
C ALA A 55 13.69 -10.48 -30.81
N GLU A 56 12.63 -10.38 -31.62
CA GLU A 56 12.44 -9.33 -32.63
C GLU A 56 10.99 -8.86 -32.63
N ALA A 57 10.77 -7.54 -32.62
CA ALA A 57 9.44 -6.92 -32.72
C ALA A 57 9.55 -5.57 -33.43
N GLY A 58 9.11 -5.50 -34.69
CA GLY A 58 9.27 -4.30 -35.51
C GLY A 58 10.74 -3.90 -35.66
N SER A 59 11.12 -2.71 -35.15
CA SER A 59 12.51 -2.23 -35.13
C SER A 59 13.28 -2.59 -33.85
N LEU A 60 12.64 -3.25 -32.88
CA LEU A 60 13.27 -3.64 -31.61
C LEU A 60 13.89 -5.02 -31.73
N THR A 61 15.01 -5.22 -31.02
CA THR A 61 15.68 -6.53 -30.88
C THR A 61 16.11 -6.78 -29.43
N GLY A 62 16.35 -8.06 -29.09
CA GLY A 62 16.80 -8.48 -27.76
C GLY A 62 15.76 -8.31 -26.65
N SER A 63 16.20 -8.08 -25.41
CA SER A 63 15.29 -8.05 -24.25
C SER A 63 14.18 -7.02 -24.40
N LYS A 64 14.44 -5.87 -25.06
CA LYS A 64 13.41 -4.86 -25.34
C LYS A 64 12.32 -5.36 -26.29
N ALA A 65 12.69 -6.14 -27.31
CA ALA A 65 11.71 -6.77 -28.19
C ALA A 65 10.91 -7.82 -27.42
N PHE A 66 11.57 -8.61 -26.58
CA PHE A 66 10.90 -9.59 -25.72
C PHE A 66 9.84 -8.94 -24.82
N LEU A 67 10.17 -7.87 -24.09
CA LEU A 67 9.22 -7.13 -23.24
C LEU A 67 8.01 -6.60 -24.02
N GLU A 68 8.24 -6.07 -25.22
CA GLU A 68 7.16 -5.58 -26.10
C GLU A 68 6.25 -6.73 -26.57
N ILE A 69 6.81 -7.89 -26.92
CA ILE A 69 6.05 -9.09 -27.28
C ILE A 69 5.18 -9.57 -26.11
N MET A 70 5.74 -9.60 -24.90
CA MET A 70 5.03 -10.03 -23.69
C MET A 70 3.87 -9.10 -23.33
N SER A 71 3.94 -7.82 -23.74
CA SER A 71 2.87 -6.82 -23.53
C SER A 71 1.67 -6.97 -24.48
N CYS A 72 1.66 -7.98 -25.37
CA CYS A 72 0.57 -8.18 -26.31
C CYS A 72 -0.73 -8.57 -25.57
N PRO A 73 -1.83 -7.82 -25.70
CA PRO A 73 -3.07 -8.05 -24.93
C PRO A 73 -3.81 -9.33 -25.33
N GLY A 74 -3.46 -9.90 -26.49
CA GLY A 74 -4.05 -11.11 -27.03
C GLY A 74 -3.71 -11.28 -28.50
N GLY A 75 -3.81 -12.51 -29.00
CA GLY A 75 -3.46 -12.81 -30.38
C GLY A 75 -3.38 -14.30 -30.67
N SER A 76 -2.76 -14.62 -31.80
CA SER A 76 -2.43 -15.98 -32.20
C SER A 76 -0.93 -16.23 -32.09
N PHE A 77 -0.54 -17.48 -31.88
CA PHE A 77 0.85 -17.86 -31.84
C PHE A 77 1.10 -19.13 -32.65
N SER A 78 2.34 -19.33 -33.08
CA SER A 78 2.76 -20.56 -33.74
C SER A 78 4.21 -20.90 -33.42
N PHE A 79 4.48 -22.17 -33.14
CA PHE A 79 5.84 -22.68 -33.01
C PHE A 79 6.34 -23.20 -34.36
N THR A 80 7.61 -22.95 -34.65
CA THR A 80 8.32 -23.57 -35.78
C THR A 80 9.70 -23.98 -35.32
N THR A 81 10.12 -25.20 -35.66
CA THR A 81 11.51 -25.63 -35.44
C THR A 81 12.44 -24.76 -36.27
N SER A 82 13.25 -23.97 -35.60
CA SER A 82 14.18 -23.03 -36.20
C SER A 82 15.22 -22.67 -35.15
N SER A 83 16.49 -22.65 -35.56
CA SER A 83 17.58 -22.08 -34.77
C SER A 83 17.91 -20.68 -35.29
N THR A 84 18.66 -19.92 -34.49
CA THR A 84 19.22 -18.63 -34.88
C THR A 84 20.70 -18.61 -34.48
N GLU A 85 21.56 -18.05 -35.35
CA GLU A 85 22.97 -17.78 -35.02
C GLU A 85 23.13 -16.45 -34.25
N THR A 86 22.06 -15.66 -34.20
CA THR A 86 22.06 -14.36 -33.51
C THR A 86 21.66 -14.55 -32.06
N GLN A 87 22.55 -14.18 -31.14
CA GLN A 87 22.25 -14.11 -29.71
C GLN A 87 22.33 -12.66 -29.25
N THR A 88 21.20 -12.10 -28.81
CA THR A 88 21.17 -10.73 -28.24
C THR A 88 20.62 -10.70 -26.82
N ILE A 89 20.26 -11.87 -26.28
CA ILE A 89 19.75 -12.04 -24.92
C ILE A 89 20.69 -13.00 -24.20
N HIS A 90 21.13 -12.59 -23.01
CA HIS A 90 22.09 -13.33 -22.19
C HIS A 90 21.56 -13.60 -20.77
N ASP A 91 20.46 -12.95 -20.39
CA ASP A 91 19.80 -13.19 -19.11
C ASP A 91 19.05 -14.51 -19.10
N SER A 92 18.87 -15.11 -17.92
CA SER A 92 18.06 -16.33 -17.78
C SER A 92 16.60 -16.06 -18.16
N TRP A 93 15.94 -17.04 -18.77
CA TRP A 93 14.52 -16.92 -19.14
C TRP A 93 13.60 -16.59 -17.96
N ASN A 94 13.90 -17.08 -16.76
CA ASN A 94 13.16 -16.74 -15.53
C ASN A 94 13.25 -15.25 -15.20
N PHE A 95 14.45 -14.67 -15.27
CA PHE A 95 14.66 -13.25 -15.04
C PHE A 95 13.89 -12.41 -16.06
N LEU A 96 13.97 -12.77 -17.34
CA LEU A 96 13.26 -12.08 -18.42
C LEU A 96 11.74 -12.14 -18.26
N LEU A 97 11.18 -13.29 -17.85
CA LEU A 97 9.76 -13.40 -17.57
C LEU A 97 9.33 -12.55 -16.38
N MET A 98 10.08 -12.55 -15.28
CA MET A 98 9.79 -11.68 -14.13
C MET A 98 9.87 -10.20 -14.51
N GLU A 99 10.88 -9.81 -15.30
CA GLU A 99 11.04 -8.45 -15.81
C GLU A 99 9.88 -8.06 -16.74
N ALA A 100 9.41 -8.98 -17.58
CA ALA A 100 8.24 -8.78 -18.43
C ALA A 100 6.95 -8.62 -17.65
N MET A 101 6.70 -9.45 -16.61
CA MET A 101 5.52 -9.31 -15.76
C MET A 101 5.53 -7.96 -15.05
N ARG A 102 6.68 -7.56 -14.48
CA ARG A 102 6.85 -6.23 -13.87
C ARG A 102 6.58 -5.10 -14.87
N PHE A 103 7.09 -5.22 -16.10
CA PHE A 103 6.90 -4.22 -17.16
C PHE A 103 5.42 -4.11 -17.60
N ILE A 104 4.68 -5.22 -17.63
CA ILE A 104 3.24 -5.26 -17.92
C ILE A 104 2.45 -4.61 -16.78
N ASP A 105 2.78 -4.91 -15.52
CA ASP A 105 2.13 -4.27 -14.37
C ASP A 105 2.35 -2.75 -14.39
N GLU A 106 3.58 -2.30 -14.65
CA GLU A 106 3.90 -0.87 -14.78
C GLU A 106 3.15 -0.18 -15.95
N ARG A 107 2.87 -0.90 -17.06
CA ARG A 107 2.14 -0.37 -18.24
C ARG A 107 0.61 -0.45 -18.13
N SER A 108 0.08 -1.51 -17.55
CA SER A 108 -1.37 -1.70 -17.34
C SER A 108 -1.92 -0.67 -16.35
N ASP A 109 -1.10 -0.30 -15.37
CA ASP A 109 -1.23 0.93 -14.61
C ASP A 109 -1.36 2.14 -15.55
N ILE A 110 -0.39 2.42 -16.42
CA ILE A 110 -0.39 3.67 -17.22
C ILE A 110 -1.66 3.84 -18.10
N VAL A 111 -2.18 2.78 -18.73
CA VAL A 111 -3.28 2.90 -19.71
C VAL A 111 -4.67 3.07 -19.08
N SER A 112 -4.99 2.36 -17.99
CA SER A 112 -6.28 2.56 -17.31
C SER A 112 -6.30 3.88 -16.53
N LEU A 113 -5.13 4.31 -16.04
CA LEU A 113 -4.96 5.46 -15.17
C LEU A 113 -4.84 6.80 -15.89
N ALA A 114 -4.33 6.81 -17.13
CA ALA A 114 -4.29 8.01 -17.95
C ALA A 114 -5.70 8.59 -18.22
N SER A 115 -6.77 7.80 -18.16
CA SER A 115 -8.15 8.32 -18.31
C SER A 115 -8.77 8.84 -17.01
N ALA A 116 -8.38 8.29 -15.85
CA ALA A 116 -8.95 8.66 -14.55
C ALA A 116 -8.28 9.92 -13.98
N PHE A 117 -6.95 10.00 -14.06
CA PHE A 117 -6.17 11.08 -13.45
C PHE A 117 -6.18 12.39 -14.26
N THR A 118 -6.43 12.32 -15.57
CA THR A 118 -6.55 13.50 -16.45
C THR A 118 -7.77 14.38 -16.17
N SER A 119 -8.74 13.87 -15.41
CA SER A 119 -9.89 14.64 -14.92
C SER A 119 -9.66 15.31 -13.56
N LEU A 120 -8.57 14.98 -12.86
CA LEU A 120 -8.29 15.49 -11.52
C LEU A 120 -7.74 16.91 -11.60
N SER A 121 -8.28 17.82 -10.80
CA SER A 121 -7.74 19.17 -10.65
C SER A 121 -7.13 19.43 -9.28
N VAL A 122 -5.90 19.96 -9.27
CA VAL A 122 -5.09 20.08 -8.05
C VAL A 122 -4.72 21.54 -7.77
N LEU A 123 -4.87 21.96 -6.52
CA LEU A 123 -4.32 23.21 -6.00
C LEU A 123 -3.05 22.92 -5.18
N VAL A 124 -1.95 23.57 -5.55
CA VAL A 124 -0.69 23.51 -4.82
C VAL A 124 -0.55 24.73 -3.92
N VAL A 125 -0.41 24.52 -2.60
CA VAL A 125 -0.25 25.58 -1.60
C VAL A 125 1.07 25.39 -0.85
N ASP A 126 2.07 26.21 -1.18
CA ASP A 126 3.43 26.15 -0.62
C ASP A 126 4.13 27.50 -0.88
N ASP A 127 4.88 28.04 0.10
CA ASP A 127 5.64 29.29 -0.06
C ASP A 127 6.99 29.06 -0.76
N SER A 128 7.47 27.82 -0.83
CA SER A 128 8.66 27.46 -1.57
C SER A 128 8.36 27.37 -3.06
N ARG A 129 8.92 28.31 -3.81
CA ARG A 129 8.90 28.31 -5.28
C ARG A 129 9.49 27.03 -5.86
N PHE A 130 10.48 26.44 -5.19
CA PHE A 130 11.10 25.19 -5.61
C PHE A 130 10.10 24.03 -5.49
N PHE A 131 9.50 23.82 -4.31
CA PHE A 131 8.52 22.76 -4.11
C PHE A 131 7.27 22.97 -4.95
N THR A 132 6.77 24.21 -5.04
CA THR A 132 5.65 24.55 -5.92
C THR A 132 5.93 24.13 -7.37
N LYS A 133 7.12 24.44 -7.91
CA LYS A 133 7.48 24.06 -9.28
C LYS A 133 7.59 22.53 -9.43
N ALA A 134 8.18 21.85 -8.45
CA ALA A 134 8.35 20.40 -8.47
C ALA A 134 7.00 19.66 -8.37
N LEU A 135 6.11 20.08 -7.47
CA LEU A 135 4.76 19.51 -7.33
C LEU A 135 3.92 19.75 -8.59
N VAL A 136 4.00 20.95 -9.18
CA VAL A 136 3.35 21.23 -10.45
C VAL A 136 3.84 20.29 -11.53
N LYS A 137 5.16 20.08 -11.64
CA LYS A 137 5.72 19.13 -12.59
C LYS A 137 5.21 17.71 -12.35
N LEU A 138 5.25 17.24 -11.10
CA LEU A 138 4.74 15.94 -10.71
C LEU A 138 3.26 15.76 -11.11
N PHE A 139 2.41 16.71 -10.74
CA PHE A 139 0.97 16.60 -11.03
C PHE A 139 0.67 16.74 -12.52
N ASP A 140 1.23 17.74 -13.20
CA ASP A 140 0.91 18.06 -14.60
C ASP A 140 1.58 17.10 -15.59
N GLU A 141 2.89 16.92 -15.49
CA GLU A 141 3.67 16.15 -16.46
C GLU A 141 3.67 14.64 -16.18
N GLU A 142 3.76 14.23 -14.91
CA GLU A 142 3.93 12.82 -14.55
C GLU A 142 2.60 12.12 -14.24
N LEU A 143 1.70 12.79 -13.52
CA LEU A 143 0.39 12.25 -13.15
C LEU A 143 -0.73 12.68 -14.10
N GLY A 144 -0.51 13.68 -14.96
CA GLY A 144 -1.50 14.15 -15.93
C GLY A 144 -2.67 14.94 -15.34
N ALA A 145 -2.58 15.43 -14.10
CA ALA A 145 -3.61 16.21 -13.42
C ALA A 145 -3.59 17.69 -13.86
N ARG A 146 -4.78 18.31 -13.94
CA ARG A 146 -4.93 19.74 -14.23
C ARG A 146 -4.51 20.56 -13.01
N ILE A 147 -3.60 21.52 -13.19
CA ILE A 147 -3.30 22.49 -12.13
C ILE A 147 -4.43 23.55 -12.05
N ALA A 148 -5.25 23.47 -11.02
CA ALA A 148 -6.32 24.45 -10.75
C ALA A 148 -5.73 25.81 -10.33
N GLY A 149 -4.59 25.80 -9.64
CA GLY A 149 -3.89 27.01 -9.25
C GLY A 149 -2.70 26.73 -8.35
N LYS A 150 -2.01 27.82 -7.98
CA LYS A 150 -0.86 27.81 -7.07
C LYS A 150 -1.06 28.95 -6.08
N ALA A 151 -0.81 28.72 -4.80
CA ALA A 151 -0.89 29.74 -3.77
C ALA A 151 0.37 29.72 -2.91
N ASP A 152 0.95 30.89 -2.66
CA ASP A 152 2.11 31.10 -1.80
C ASP A 152 1.75 31.79 -0.47
N ASN A 153 0.44 31.87 -0.17
CA ASN A 153 -0.10 32.35 1.11
C ASN A 153 -1.54 31.83 1.33
N ALA A 154 -2.03 31.92 2.57
CA ALA A 154 -3.34 31.40 2.96
C ALA A 154 -4.51 32.12 2.28
N ASP A 155 -4.43 33.45 2.09
CA ASP A 155 -5.52 34.23 1.49
C ASP A 155 -5.68 33.89 0.00
N ASP A 156 -4.57 33.75 -0.73
CA ASP A 156 -4.55 33.31 -2.11
C ASP A 156 -5.12 31.89 -2.25
N ALA A 157 -4.74 30.98 -1.35
CA ALA A 157 -5.26 29.62 -1.32
C ALA A 157 -6.79 29.61 -1.19
N LEU A 158 -7.34 30.37 -0.24
CA LEU A 158 -8.79 30.47 -0.03
C LEU A 158 -9.51 31.08 -1.24
N ARG A 159 -8.94 32.13 -1.86
CA ARG A 159 -9.53 32.74 -3.07
C ARG A 159 -9.57 31.78 -4.26
N ILE A 160 -8.49 31.00 -4.46
CA ILE A 160 -8.43 30.01 -5.53
C ILE A 160 -9.39 28.85 -5.25
N LEU A 161 -9.48 28.39 -4.00
CA LEU A 161 -10.41 27.33 -3.59
C LEU A 161 -11.87 27.67 -3.91
N GLU A 162 -12.31 28.89 -3.55
CA GLU A 162 -13.68 29.33 -3.79
C GLU A 162 -14.00 29.47 -5.29
N ARG A 163 -13.01 29.86 -6.11
CA ARG A 163 -13.18 30.10 -7.55
C ARG A 163 -13.06 28.83 -8.40
N GLU A 164 -12.01 28.04 -8.17
CA GLU A 164 -11.60 26.94 -9.05
C GLU A 164 -12.14 25.58 -8.59
N LYS A 165 -12.49 25.44 -7.31
CA LYS A 165 -13.04 24.20 -6.70
C LYS A 165 -12.23 22.95 -7.09
N PRO A 166 -10.93 22.88 -6.72
CA PRO A 166 -10.09 21.73 -7.02
C PRO A 166 -10.61 20.45 -6.38
N ASP A 167 -10.21 19.30 -6.91
CA ASP A 167 -10.52 17.97 -6.39
C ASP A 167 -9.56 17.53 -5.28
N LEU A 168 -8.34 18.09 -5.28
CA LEU A 168 -7.31 17.83 -4.27
C LEU A 168 -6.52 19.11 -3.98
N VAL A 169 -6.15 19.29 -2.71
CA VAL A 169 -5.21 20.33 -2.28
C VAL A 169 -3.98 19.67 -1.69
N THR A 170 -2.79 20.05 -2.16
CA THR A 170 -1.54 19.80 -1.43
C THR A 170 -1.18 21.05 -0.66
N MET A 171 -0.93 20.92 0.64
CA MET A 171 -0.77 22.07 1.53
C MET A 171 0.43 21.91 2.44
N ASP A 172 1.38 22.85 2.38
CA ASP A 172 2.43 22.94 3.38
C ASP A 172 1.82 23.30 4.75
N VAL A 173 2.20 22.53 5.77
CA VAL A 173 1.75 22.71 7.17
C VAL A 173 2.16 24.07 7.72
N ASN A 174 3.31 24.62 7.31
CA ASN A 174 3.84 25.88 7.83
C ASN A 174 3.04 27.11 7.35
N MET A 175 2.21 26.95 6.32
CA MET A 175 1.42 28.02 5.71
C MET A 175 0.26 28.50 6.55
N SER A 176 -0.04 27.82 7.67
CA SER A 176 -1.08 28.20 8.64
C SER A 176 -2.45 28.46 8.00
N VAL A 177 -2.76 27.77 6.90
CA VAL A 177 -4.03 27.93 6.17
C VAL A 177 -5.16 27.35 7.02
N PRO A 178 -6.27 28.08 7.23
CA PRO A 178 -7.33 27.64 8.14
C PRO A 178 -8.14 26.48 7.54
N LEU A 179 -7.66 25.24 7.69
CA LEU A 179 -8.31 24.04 7.13
C LEU A 179 -9.77 23.90 7.56
N LYS A 180 -10.10 24.31 8.78
CA LYS A 180 -11.49 24.36 9.26
C LYS A 180 -12.37 25.23 8.35
N HIS A 181 -11.88 26.37 7.86
CA HIS A 181 -12.64 27.22 6.94
C HIS A 181 -12.81 26.54 5.58
N ILE A 182 -11.77 25.87 5.08
CA ILE A 182 -11.84 25.06 3.85
C ILE A 182 -12.94 24.00 4.00
N MET A 183 -12.89 23.20 5.05
CA MET A 183 -13.82 22.09 5.28
C MET A 183 -15.28 22.53 5.50
N ILE A 184 -15.51 23.78 5.93
CA ILE A 184 -16.86 24.34 6.09
C ILE A 184 -17.38 24.94 4.78
N ARG A 185 -16.56 25.71 4.06
CA ARG A 185 -17.00 26.49 2.89
C ARG A 185 -16.91 25.71 1.58
N THR A 186 -15.79 25.01 1.40
CA THR A 186 -15.46 24.28 0.17
C THR A 186 -14.78 22.97 0.57
N PRO A 187 -15.51 22.01 1.19
CA PRO A 187 -14.91 20.75 1.62
C PRO A 187 -14.24 20.05 0.44
N VAL A 188 -12.93 19.85 0.57
CA VAL A 188 -12.06 19.24 -0.43
C VAL A 188 -11.02 18.39 0.31
N PRO A 189 -10.61 17.23 -0.23
CA PRO A 189 -9.48 16.49 0.30
C PRO A 189 -8.21 17.35 0.36
N VAL A 190 -7.56 17.39 1.52
CA VAL A 190 -6.30 18.10 1.72
C VAL A 190 -5.22 17.15 2.19
N ALA A 191 -4.17 17.00 1.39
CA ALA A 191 -2.96 16.26 1.75
C ALA A 191 -1.91 17.24 2.29
N LEU A 192 -1.46 17.01 3.51
CA LEU A 192 -0.47 17.86 4.16
C LEU A 192 0.93 17.50 3.71
N MET A 193 1.77 18.51 3.47
CA MET A 193 3.18 18.34 3.18
C MET A 193 4.02 19.02 4.25
N SER A 194 4.98 18.31 4.83
CA SER A 194 5.89 18.88 5.83
C SER A 194 7.20 18.13 5.90
N ASP A 195 8.25 18.81 6.36
CA ASP A 195 9.36 18.12 7.00
C ASP A 195 8.89 17.59 8.37
N PHE A 196 9.21 16.33 8.69
CA PHE A 196 8.85 15.77 9.99
C PHE A 196 9.76 16.31 11.09
N SER A 197 9.14 17.01 12.04
CA SER A 197 9.71 17.44 13.32
C SER A 197 8.66 17.25 14.41
N GLU A 198 9.05 17.20 15.69
CA GLU A 198 8.06 17.03 16.78
C GLU A 198 6.96 18.10 16.76
N THR A 199 7.34 19.37 16.57
CA THR A 199 6.40 20.49 16.53
C THR A 199 5.45 20.37 15.34
N ASN A 200 5.98 20.05 14.16
CA ASN A 200 5.14 19.93 12.96
C ASN A 200 4.21 18.72 13.04
N PHE A 201 4.64 17.65 13.71
CA PHE A 201 3.83 16.44 13.83
C PHE A 201 2.56 16.66 14.65
N ALA A 202 2.65 17.39 15.77
CA ALA A 202 1.47 17.75 16.56
C ALA A 202 0.47 18.58 15.72
N THR A 203 0.97 19.59 15.01
CA THR A 203 0.17 20.42 14.09
C THR A 203 -0.47 19.58 12.97
N MET A 204 0.26 18.62 12.40
CA MET A 204 -0.27 17.68 11.41
C MET A 204 -1.42 16.84 11.95
N MET A 205 -1.29 16.31 13.17
CA MET A 205 -2.38 15.57 13.83
C MET A 205 -3.61 16.45 14.08
N GLU A 206 -3.44 17.73 14.41
CA GLU A 206 -4.56 18.68 14.52
C GLU A 206 -5.25 18.90 13.17
N TYR A 207 -4.49 19.07 12.09
CA TYR A 207 -5.06 19.19 10.74
C TYR A 207 -5.80 17.92 10.28
N LEU A 208 -5.29 16.73 10.61
CA LEU A 208 -6.02 15.48 10.39
C LEU A 208 -7.36 15.47 11.16
N CYS A 209 -7.38 15.95 12.42
CA CYS A 209 -8.63 16.10 13.19
C CYS A 209 -9.61 17.11 12.57
N LEU A 210 -9.10 18.02 11.74
CA LEU A 210 -9.89 19.04 11.05
C LEU A 210 -10.35 18.63 9.66
N GLY A 211 -9.90 17.49 9.12
CA GLY A 211 -10.36 16.97 7.84
C GLY A 211 -9.28 16.64 6.82
N ALA A 212 -8.00 16.82 7.15
CA ALA A 212 -6.93 16.44 6.23
C ALA A 212 -6.98 14.93 5.98
N VAL A 213 -6.71 14.54 4.73
CA VAL A 213 -6.88 13.14 4.29
C VAL A 213 -5.58 12.34 4.42
N ASP A 214 -4.44 13.02 4.39
CA ASP A 214 -3.14 12.35 4.37
C ASP A 214 -1.98 13.24 4.85
N LEU A 215 -0.87 12.59 5.25
CA LEU A 215 0.41 13.20 5.63
C LEU A 215 1.51 12.75 4.67
N VAL A 216 2.22 13.69 4.08
CA VAL A 216 3.25 13.47 3.06
C VAL A 216 4.56 14.12 3.50
N GLU A 217 5.65 13.36 3.59
CA GLU A 217 6.97 13.96 3.81
C GLU A 217 7.36 14.80 2.60
N LYS A 218 7.90 16.01 2.83
CA LYS A 218 8.55 16.73 1.74
C LYS A 218 9.79 15.93 1.28
N PRO A 219 9.87 15.57 -0.01
CA PRO A 219 10.97 14.75 -0.53
C PRO A 219 12.29 15.52 -0.54
N LYS A 220 13.38 14.81 -0.24
CA LYS A 220 14.75 15.36 -0.09
C LYS A 220 15.67 14.96 -1.25
N ASP A 221 15.31 13.90 -1.97
CA ASP A 221 16.08 13.28 -3.05
C ASP A 221 15.15 12.61 -4.08
N GLU A 222 15.72 12.08 -5.16
CA GLU A 222 14.96 11.43 -6.24
C GLU A 222 14.17 10.20 -5.76
N ALA A 223 14.73 9.42 -4.83
CA ALA A 223 14.07 8.23 -4.29
C ALA A 223 12.80 8.60 -3.51
N SER A 224 12.87 9.63 -2.66
CA SER A 224 11.71 10.15 -1.93
C SER A 224 10.68 10.80 -2.85
N TRP A 225 11.07 11.42 -3.96
CA TRP A 225 10.14 11.89 -4.99
C TRP A 225 9.33 10.74 -5.62
N ASN A 226 9.96 9.60 -5.91
CA ASN A 226 9.24 8.43 -6.44
C ASN A 226 8.18 7.90 -5.45
N ILE A 227 8.49 7.90 -4.14
CA ILE A 227 7.53 7.50 -3.10
C ILE A 227 6.36 8.48 -3.04
N VAL A 228 6.64 9.79 -3.07
CA VAL A 228 5.62 10.86 -3.07
C VAL A 228 4.72 10.77 -4.30
N GLY A 229 5.30 10.55 -5.49
CA GLY A 229 4.54 10.38 -6.73
C GLY A 229 3.61 9.17 -6.68
N LYS A 230 4.09 8.00 -6.22
CA LYS A 230 3.25 6.80 -6.02
C LYS A 230 2.13 7.05 -5.03
N ARG A 231 2.39 7.77 -3.93
CA ARG A 231 1.36 8.08 -2.92
C ARG A 231 0.30 9.00 -3.48
N PHE A 232 0.66 10.10 -4.17
CA PHE A 232 -0.30 11.00 -4.78
C PHE A 232 -1.07 10.35 -5.93
N LYS A 233 -0.44 9.45 -6.70
CA LYS A 233 -1.12 8.61 -7.70
C LYS A 233 -2.22 7.77 -7.04
N ARG A 234 -1.92 7.07 -5.94
CA ARG A 234 -2.93 6.29 -5.19
C ARG A 234 -4.02 7.18 -4.58
N LEU A 235 -3.66 8.34 -4.04
CA LEU A 235 -4.60 9.29 -3.46
C LEU A 235 -5.58 9.82 -4.50
N GLY A 236 -5.08 10.26 -5.66
CA GLY A 236 -5.91 10.84 -6.72
C GLY A 236 -6.81 9.83 -7.42
N GLN A 237 -6.39 8.56 -7.54
CA GLN A 237 -7.23 7.47 -8.07
C GLN A 237 -8.48 7.25 -7.21
N ASN A 238 -8.32 7.32 -5.89
CA ASN A 238 -9.37 7.00 -4.92
C ASN A 238 -10.09 8.23 -4.38
N ILE A 239 -9.77 9.43 -4.87
CA ILE A 239 -10.19 10.71 -4.30
C ILE A 239 -11.73 10.84 -4.20
N LYS A 240 -12.45 10.27 -5.17
CA LYS A 240 -13.92 10.33 -5.25
C LYS A 240 -14.60 9.42 -4.23
N GLU A 241 -13.88 8.44 -3.70
CA GLU A 241 -14.36 7.52 -2.67
C GLU A 241 -14.17 8.08 -1.26
N PHE A 242 -13.36 9.14 -1.11
CA PHE A 242 -13.09 9.73 0.20
C PHE A 242 -14.31 10.45 0.74
N ARG A 243 -14.76 9.97 1.90
CA ARG A 243 -15.84 10.56 2.67
C ARG A 243 -15.29 11.59 3.65
N ILE A 244 -14.76 12.70 3.14
CA ILE A 244 -14.14 13.77 3.97
C ILE A 244 -15.07 14.33 5.07
N ARG A 245 -16.39 14.23 4.89
CA ARG A 245 -17.39 14.64 5.89
C ARG A 245 -17.53 13.65 7.05
N ASN A 246 -17.05 12.42 6.87
CA ASN A 246 -17.06 11.39 7.91
C ASN A 246 -15.92 11.58 8.92
N ILE A 247 -14.99 12.49 8.66
CA ILE A 247 -13.95 12.85 9.62
C ILE A 247 -14.64 13.50 10.83
N ARG A 248 -15.01 12.66 11.80
CA ARG A 248 -15.55 13.09 13.07
C ARG A 248 -14.44 13.82 13.79
N ARG A 249 -14.68 15.09 14.10
CA ARG A 249 -13.73 15.94 14.80
C ARG A 249 -13.33 15.27 16.12
N ALA A 250 -12.15 14.70 16.16
CA ALA A 250 -11.60 14.14 17.38
C ALA A 250 -11.24 15.29 18.32
N ARG A 251 -11.54 15.12 19.61
CA ARG A 251 -11.00 16.04 20.62
C ARG A 251 -9.50 15.76 20.75
N THR A 252 -8.70 16.81 20.86
CA THR A 252 -7.29 16.68 21.23
C THR A 252 -7.23 16.02 22.62
N PRO A 253 -6.58 14.86 22.76
CA PRO A 253 -6.45 14.17 24.04
C PRO A 253 -5.66 14.99 25.05
N ALA A 254 -5.95 14.81 26.33
CA ALA A 254 -5.05 15.27 27.38
C ALA A 254 -3.78 14.41 27.42
N VAL A 255 -2.68 14.97 27.92
CA VAL A 255 -1.45 14.21 28.21
C VAL A 255 -1.77 13.16 29.27
N ALA A 256 -1.21 11.96 29.13
CA ALA A 256 -1.39 10.90 30.11
C ALA A 256 -0.57 11.19 31.38
N ASP A 257 -1.21 11.13 32.54
CA ASP A 257 -0.58 11.47 33.83
C ASP A 257 0.31 10.34 34.39
N PHE A 258 0.23 9.13 33.85
CA PHE A 258 1.01 7.97 34.29
C PHE A 258 1.26 6.96 33.17
N LYS A 259 2.18 6.04 33.40
CA LYS A 259 2.52 4.92 32.50
C LYS A 259 2.29 3.57 33.16
N ILE A 260 1.68 2.63 32.44
CA ILE A 260 1.58 1.23 32.86
C ILE A 260 2.95 0.57 32.66
N PRO A 261 3.48 -0.18 33.65
CA PRO A 261 4.74 -0.88 33.50
C PRO A 261 4.63 -2.03 32.50
N VAL A 262 5.69 -2.22 31.71
CA VAL A 262 5.86 -3.39 30.84
C VAL A 262 6.09 -4.62 31.71
N GLY A 263 5.38 -5.71 31.41
CA GLY A 263 5.43 -6.94 32.21
C GLY A 263 6.26 -8.07 31.57
N GLY A 264 5.88 -9.30 31.93
CA GLY A 264 6.43 -10.52 31.35
C GLY A 264 5.98 -10.78 29.90
N PRO A 265 6.29 -11.96 29.34
CA PRO A 265 5.86 -12.36 28.00
C PRO A 265 4.35 -12.16 27.80
N ALA A 266 3.97 -11.60 26.65
CA ALA A 266 2.57 -11.37 26.33
C ALA A 266 1.81 -12.68 26.14
N ARG A 267 0.60 -12.77 26.71
CA ARG A 267 -0.30 -13.93 26.53
C ARG A 267 -1.38 -13.69 25.49
N LYS A 268 -1.67 -12.42 25.20
CA LYS A 268 -2.65 -11.96 24.22
C LYS A 268 -1.96 -11.02 23.21
N LEU A 269 -2.50 -10.93 22.00
CA LEU A 269 -1.99 -10.02 20.98
C LEU A 269 -3.16 -9.32 20.29
N PHE A 270 -3.05 -8.00 20.13
CA PHE A 270 -3.85 -7.28 19.15
C PHE A 270 -2.97 -6.73 18.03
N ILE A 271 -3.45 -6.84 16.80
CA ILE A 271 -2.81 -6.27 15.61
C ILE A 271 -3.74 -5.21 15.04
N ILE A 272 -3.25 -4.00 14.81
CA ILE A 272 -3.99 -2.94 14.12
C ILE A 272 -3.36 -2.73 12.74
N LEU A 273 -4.16 -2.85 11.69
CA LEU A 273 -3.79 -2.51 10.31
C LEU A 273 -4.57 -1.25 9.91
N GLY A 274 -3.89 -0.23 9.38
CA GLY A 274 -4.54 1.03 9.03
C GLY A 274 -3.92 1.72 7.82
N GLY A 275 -4.75 2.19 6.89
CA GLY A 275 -4.32 2.94 5.72
C GLY A 275 -4.66 4.43 5.80
N VAL A 276 -5.04 5.01 4.67
CA VAL A 276 -5.47 6.42 4.58
C VAL A 276 -6.67 6.69 5.52
N GLY A 277 -6.52 7.70 6.38
CA GLY A 277 -7.52 8.10 7.39
C GLY A 277 -7.49 7.33 8.70
N SER A 278 -6.61 6.33 8.84
CA SER A 278 -6.56 5.50 10.06
C SER A 278 -5.95 6.19 11.29
N LEU A 279 -5.10 7.21 11.12
CA LEU A 279 -4.37 7.85 12.22
C LEU A 279 -5.27 8.45 13.30
N ILE A 280 -6.38 9.08 12.91
CA ILE A 280 -7.33 9.66 13.86
C ILE A 280 -8.07 8.58 14.65
N GLU A 281 -8.40 7.47 13.99
CA GLU A 281 -9.05 6.34 14.66
C GLU A 281 -8.08 5.62 15.58
N LEU A 282 -6.82 5.46 15.17
CA LEU A 282 -5.76 4.95 16.02
C LEU A 282 -5.59 5.82 17.27
N GLN A 283 -5.59 7.15 17.14
CA GLN A 283 -5.52 8.05 18.28
C GLN A 283 -6.66 7.80 19.29
N LYS A 284 -7.90 7.70 18.80
CA LYS A 284 -9.06 7.41 19.66
C LYS A 284 -8.90 6.07 20.37
N ILE A 285 -8.46 5.04 19.64
CA ILE A 285 -8.22 3.71 20.19
C ILE A 285 -7.15 3.76 21.28
N LEU A 286 -5.94 4.24 20.98
CA LEU A 286 -4.83 4.16 21.93
C LEU A 286 -5.05 5.03 23.18
N VAL A 287 -5.71 6.18 23.04
CA VAL A 287 -6.04 7.06 24.17
C VAL A 287 -7.14 6.46 25.05
N SER A 288 -8.03 5.66 24.46
CA SER A 288 -9.10 5.01 25.22
C SER A 288 -8.56 3.90 26.15
N ILE A 289 -7.45 3.24 25.79
CA ILE A 289 -6.88 2.11 26.54
C ILE A 289 -6.63 2.48 28.01
N GLN A 290 -7.28 1.77 28.93
CA GLN A 290 -7.10 1.91 30.38
C GLN A 290 -6.24 0.80 31.01
N THR A 291 -6.06 -0.32 30.31
CA THR A 291 -5.21 -1.46 30.68
C THR A 291 -4.95 -2.28 29.43
N LEU A 292 -3.85 -3.05 29.40
CA LEU A 292 -3.61 -4.06 28.37
C LEU A 292 -3.62 -5.49 28.90
N ASN A 293 -3.80 -5.72 30.21
CA ASN A 293 -3.91 -7.04 30.87
C ASN A 293 -3.30 -8.23 30.10
N GLU A 294 -1.98 -8.42 30.24
CA GLU A 294 -1.19 -9.46 29.58
C GLU A 294 -1.06 -9.39 28.04
N ALA A 295 -1.67 -8.39 27.38
CA ALA A 295 -1.60 -8.21 25.94
C ALA A 295 -0.42 -7.36 25.48
N ALA A 296 0.09 -7.67 24.30
CA ALA A 296 0.92 -6.78 23.49
C ALA A 296 0.12 -6.27 22.28
N GLY A 297 0.56 -5.13 21.74
CA GLY A 297 0.01 -4.54 20.51
C GLY A 297 1.03 -4.46 19.40
N LEU A 298 0.61 -4.74 18.18
CA LEU A 298 1.36 -4.43 16.97
C LEU A 298 0.51 -3.56 16.04
N ILE A 299 1.09 -2.48 15.50
CA ILE A 299 0.38 -1.50 14.69
C ILE A 299 1.16 -1.31 13.39
N PHE A 300 0.51 -1.55 12.25
CA PHE A 300 1.07 -1.40 10.92
C PHE A 300 0.25 -0.39 10.12
N LEU A 301 0.91 0.69 9.71
CA LEU A 301 0.23 1.83 9.06
C LEU A 301 0.79 2.15 7.67
N ASP A 302 -0.05 2.66 6.78
CA ASP A 302 0.38 3.20 5.49
C ASP A 302 1.05 4.58 5.66
N LEU A 303 2.30 4.57 6.13
CA LEU A 303 3.10 5.75 6.44
C LEU A 303 4.43 5.78 5.70
N TYR A 304 5.06 6.95 5.72
CA TYR A 304 6.45 7.12 5.33
C TYR A 304 7.39 6.52 6.41
N PRO A 305 8.52 5.92 6.02
CA PRO A 305 9.45 5.30 6.95
C PRO A 305 9.91 6.23 8.09
N GLY A 306 10.13 7.52 7.80
CA GLY A 306 10.59 8.50 8.79
C GLY A 306 9.56 8.91 9.85
N VAL A 307 8.28 8.55 9.68
CA VAL A 307 7.18 9.05 10.52
C VAL A 307 7.04 8.27 11.82
N THR A 308 7.40 6.99 11.83
CA THR A 308 7.09 6.08 12.96
C THR A 308 7.65 6.58 14.28
N ASN A 309 8.87 7.14 14.29
CA ASN A 309 9.49 7.76 15.46
C ASN A 309 8.64 8.91 16.03
N HIS A 310 8.19 9.82 15.17
CA HIS A 310 7.39 10.97 15.57
C HIS A 310 6.00 10.53 16.05
N LEU A 311 5.42 9.52 15.40
CA LEU A 311 4.15 8.94 15.79
C LEU A 311 4.22 8.24 17.15
N ALA A 312 5.27 7.46 17.41
CA ALA A 312 5.53 6.81 18.69
C ALA A 312 5.67 7.84 19.82
N SER A 313 6.52 8.85 19.64
CA SER A 313 6.69 9.96 20.62
C SER A 313 5.39 10.74 20.85
N TYR A 314 4.59 10.97 19.80
CA TYR A 314 3.29 11.63 19.91
C TYR A 314 2.32 10.81 20.77
N PHE A 315 2.15 9.52 20.50
CA PHE A 315 1.24 8.68 21.28
C PHE A 315 1.78 8.33 22.66
N GLU A 316 3.09 8.25 22.85
CA GLU A 316 3.68 8.14 24.18
C GLU A 316 3.20 9.31 25.05
N LYS A 317 3.17 10.56 24.58
CA LYS A 317 2.70 11.67 25.42
C LYS A 317 1.21 11.56 25.79
N LEU A 318 0.37 10.96 24.94
CA LEU A 318 -1.09 10.99 25.07
C LEU A 318 -1.70 9.73 25.69
N THR A 319 -0.94 8.65 25.83
CA THR A 319 -1.47 7.34 26.22
C THR A 319 -0.80 6.84 27.48
N ILE A 320 -1.49 6.01 28.26
CA ILE A 320 -0.92 5.38 29.46
C ILE A 320 -0.03 4.18 29.14
N ILE A 321 -0.08 3.69 27.90
CA ILE A 321 0.84 2.67 27.38
C ILE A 321 2.09 3.35 26.81
N ASN A 322 3.10 2.57 26.42
CA ASN A 322 4.29 3.11 25.79
C ASN A 322 4.45 2.59 24.35
N PRO A 323 3.81 3.24 23.35
CA PRO A 323 4.01 2.92 21.95
C PRO A 323 5.44 3.26 21.54
N MET A 324 6.08 2.33 20.86
CA MET A 324 7.46 2.46 20.39
C MET A 324 7.58 1.92 18.96
N ASN A 325 8.69 2.22 18.29
CA ASN A 325 8.96 1.57 17.01
C ASN A 325 9.10 0.06 17.20
N LEU A 326 8.52 -0.70 16.29
CA LEU A 326 8.72 -2.13 16.23
C LEU A 326 10.08 -2.43 15.60
N GLU A 327 10.94 -3.10 16.36
CA GLU A 327 12.21 -3.63 15.86
C GLU A 327 12.15 -5.15 15.75
N SER A 328 12.71 -5.70 14.67
CA SER A 328 12.81 -7.15 14.46
C SER A 328 13.58 -7.81 15.59
N GLY A 329 13.06 -8.92 16.12
CA GLY A 329 13.71 -9.67 17.19
C GLY A 329 13.38 -9.22 18.61
N MET A 330 12.54 -8.19 18.78
CA MET A 330 12.07 -7.79 20.11
C MET A 330 10.98 -8.73 20.65
N PRO A 331 11.17 -9.38 21.81
CA PRO A 331 10.13 -10.21 22.41
C PRO A 331 8.91 -9.39 22.82
N LEU A 332 7.71 -9.88 22.48
CA LEU A 332 6.45 -9.25 22.84
C LEU A 332 6.19 -9.37 24.33
N ARG A 333 6.18 -8.22 25.01
CA ARG A 333 5.86 -8.12 26.43
C ARG A 333 4.49 -7.52 26.65
N SER A 334 3.85 -7.95 27.73
CA SER A 334 2.60 -7.37 28.19
C SER A 334 2.73 -5.86 28.42
N SER A 335 1.70 -5.11 28.02
CA SER A 335 1.64 -3.65 28.03
C SER A 335 2.59 -2.94 27.03
N GLN A 336 3.25 -3.68 26.14
CA GLN A 336 4.07 -3.12 25.06
C GLN A 336 3.25 -2.94 23.79
N CYS A 337 3.53 -1.88 23.03
CA CYS A 337 2.90 -1.64 21.74
C CYS A 337 3.94 -1.20 20.70
N GLY A 338 4.15 -2.02 19.68
CA GLY A 338 5.07 -1.74 18.57
C GLY A 338 4.35 -1.11 17.39
N ILE A 339 4.91 -0.05 16.82
CA ILE A 339 4.40 0.65 15.64
C ILE A 339 5.42 0.51 14.51
N THR A 340 4.94 0.20 13.31
CA THR A 340 5.72 0.30 12.08
C THR A 340 4.81 0.68 10.90
N TYR A 341 5.40 0.80 9.72
CA TYR A 341 4.70 1.09 8.48
C TYR A 341 4.51 -0.18 7.63
N TRP A 342 3.72 -0.09 6.56
CA TRP A 342 3.45 -1.21 5.67
C TRP A 342 4.67 -1.60 4.82
N HIS A 343 5.53 -2.44 5.38
CA HIS A 343 6.77 -2.80 4.72
C HIS A 343 7.29 -4.16 5.16
N GLY A 344 7.71 -4.92 4.15
CA GLY A 344 8.38 -6.19 4.34
C GLY A 344 7.47 -7.32 4.80
N SER A 345 8.09 -8.45 5.10
CA SER A 345 7.41 -9.67 5.54
C SER A 345 7.74 -9.91 7.01
N TRP A 346 6.73 -9.83 7.87
CA TRP A 346 6.87 -10.06 9.31
C TRP A 346 6.29 -11.41 9.67
N GLU A 347 7.05 -12.19 10.44
CA GLU A 347 6.64 -13.48 10.97
C GLU A 347 6.74 -13.48 12.50
N ILE A 348 5.68 -13.91 13.19
CA ILE A 348 5.73 -14.11 14.63
C ILE A 348 6.24 -15.51 14.93
N THR A 349 7.41 -15.58 15.54
CA THR A 349 8.05 -16.80 16.05
C THR A 349 7.93 -16.89 17.56
N VAL A 350 8.36 -18.00 18.17
CA VAL A 350 8.40 -18.16 19.63
C VAL A 350 9.85 -18.48 20.03
N ASP A 351 10.39 -17.74 20.98
CA ASP A 351 11.75 -17.95 21.48
C ASP A 351 11.84 -19.14 22.47
N ASP A 352 13.07 -19.46 22.89
CA ASP A 352 13.35 -20.54 23.85
C ASP A 352 12.67 -20.33 25.22
N ASN A 353 12.28 -19.10 25.55
CA ASN A 353 11.58 -18.74 26.79
C ASN A 353 10.05 -18.74 26.63
N GLY A 354 9.54 -19.11 25.45
CA GLY A 354 8.11 -19.13 25.12
C GLY A 354 7.51 -17.75 24.83
N ALA A 355 8.33 -16.71 24.67
CA ALA A 355 7.87 -15.39 24.29
C ALA A 355 7.70 -15.33 22.76
N ALA A 356 6.59 -14.76 22.31
CA ALA A 356 6.39 -14.47 20.89
C ALA A 356 7.33 -13.33 20.44
N VAL A 357 7.95 -13.46 19.27
CA VAL A 357 8.94 -12.52 18.73
C VAL A 357 8.60 -12.23 17.27
N PRO A 358 8.30 -10.97 16.88
CA PRO A 358 8.14 -10.58 15.50
C PRO A 358 9.52 -10.49 14.84
N ILE A 359 9.70 -11.23 13.74
CA ILE A 359 10.92 -11.26 12.95
C ILE A 359 10.61 -10.75 11.56
N MET A 360 11.35 -9.74 11.11
CA MET A 360 11.35 -9.32 9.72
C MET A 360 12.15 -10.32 8.89
N GLN A 361 11.47 -11.05 8.00
CA GLN A 361 12.07 -12.02 7.09
C GLN A 361 12.63 -11.35 5.82
N ASN A 362 11.96 -10.30 5.35
CA ASN A 362 12.33 -9.55 4.17
C ASN A 362 12.00 -8.06 4.38
N ASP A 363 12.92 -7.17 4.08
CA ASP A 363 12.81 -5.71 4.22
C ASP A 363 12.54 -5.03 2.87
N THR A 364 11.81 -5.69 1.98
CA THR A 364 11.45 -5.15 0.67
C THR A 364 9.96 -5.26 0.41
N GLY A 365 9.43 -4.34 -0.41
CA GLY A 365 8.02 -4.34 -0.80
C GLY A 365 7.07 -3.84 0.28
N LEU A 366 5.78 -4.03 -0.01
CA LEU A 366 4.66 -3.74 0.90
C LEU A 366 4.57 -4.82 1.99
N LEU A 367 3.78 -4.56 3.03
CA LEU A 367 3.53 -5.54 4.08
C LEU A 367 2.90 -6.83 3.53
N ASP A 368 3.54 -7.96 3.80
CA ASP A 368 2.91 -9.29 3.65
C ASP A 368 1.99 -9.56 4.85
N ALA A 369 0.74 -9.09 4.73
CA ALA A 369 -0.24 -9.22 5.80
C ALA A 369 -0.68 -10.69 5.99
N ASP A 370 -0.69 -11.51 4.94
CA ASP A 370 -1.03 -12.93 5.05
C ASP A 370 -0.02 -13.69 5.93
N LEU A 371 1.29 -13.50 5.71
CA LEU A 371 2.32 -14.12 6.54
C LEU A 371 2.23 -13.67 8.01
N LEU A 372 2.08 -12.36 8.24
CA LEU A 372 1.95 -11.79 9.57
C LEU A 372 0.75 -12.40 10.32
N LEU A 373 -0.41 -12.43 9.68
CA LEU A 373 -1.64 -12.91 10.31
C LEU A 373 -1.63 -14.42 10.52
N LYS A 374 -1.12 -15.22 9.57
CA LYS A 374 -0.99 -16.68 9.73
C LYS A 374 -0.07 -17.04 10.89
N SER A 375 1.10 -16.41 10.97
CA SER A 375 2.07 -16.67 12.05
C SER A 375 1.55 -16.18 13.41
N ALA A 376 0.91 -15.00 13.46
CA ALA A 376 0.23 -14.51 14.66
C ALA A 376 -0.87 -15.44 15.14
N ALA A 377 -1.73 -15.91 14.23
CA ALA A 377 -2.81 -16.85 14.55
C ALA A 377 -2.25 -18.18 15.06
N SER A 378 -1.13 -18.65 14.49
CA SER A 378 -0.44 -19.84 14.97
C SER A 378 0.07 -19.70 16.42
N ALA A 379 0.66 -18.56 16.76
CA ALA A 379 1.22 -18.30 18.08
C ALA A 379 0.16 -18.00 19.16
N PHE A 380 -0.91 -17.27 18.82
CA PHE A 380 -1.87 -16.75 19.80
C PHE A 380 -3.25 -17.44 19.79
N GLY A 381 -3.67 -18.03 18.68
CA GLY A 381 -4.97 -18.71 18.55
C GLY A 381 -6.14 -17.78 18.85
N ASP A 382 -7.02 -18.19 19.77
CA ASP A 382 -8.18 -17.42 20.23
C ASP A 382 -7.82 -16.16 21.04
N ARG A 383 -6.54 -15.99 21.38
CA ARG A 383 -6.00 -14.81 22.09
C ARG A 383 -5.49 -13.73 21.13
N LEU A 384 -5.71 -13.91 19.83
CA LEU A 384 -5.42 -12.92 18.81
C LEU A 384 -6.66 -12.08 18.50
N THR A 385 -6.50 -10.76 18.43
CA THR A 385 -7.48 -9.85 17.83
C THR A 385 -6.84 -9.05 16.71
N VAL A 386 -7.48 -9.00 15.54
CA VAL A 386 -7.07 -8.19 14.40
C VAL A 386 -8.08 -7.06 14.23
N ILE A 387 -7.58 -5.83 14.19
CA ILE A 387 -8.37 -4.61 14.02
C ILE A 387 -7.96 -3.98 12.68
N ILE A 388 -8.92 -3.77 11.79
CA ILE A 388 -8.68 -3.22 10.46
C ILE A 388 -9.38 -1.87 10.34
N LEU A 389 -8.61 -0.83 10.08
CA LEU A 389 -9.06 0.55 10.01
C LEU A 389 -9.18 1.04 8.55
N SER A 390 -9.76 2.24 8.39
CA SER A 390 -9.94 2.94 7.12
C SER A 390 -8.74 2.82 6.18
N GLY A 391 -9.03 2.58 4.90
CA GLY A 391 -8.05 2.57 3.83
C GLY A 391 -7.05 1.42 3.86
N THR A 392 -7.28 0.35 4.65
CA THR A 392 -6.38 -0.82 4.69
C THR A 392 -6.48 -1.64 3.41
N ASP A 393 -5.75 -1.22 2.38
CA ASP A 393 -5.70 -1.82 1.05
C ASP A 393 -4.49 -2.77 0.92
N LEU A 394 -4.61 -3.92 1.58
CA LEU A 394 -3.60 -4.99 1.59
C LEU A 394 -4.25 -6.33 1.26
N GLN A 395 -3.50 -7.21 0.59
CA GLN A 395 -3.91 -8.60 0.44
C GLN A 395 -3.72 -9.33 1.78
N MET A 396 -4.82 -9.81 2.36
CA MET A 396 -4.81 -10.45 3.68
C MET A 396 -5.88 -11.54 3.87
N ALA A 397 -6.53 -11.96 2.77
CA ALA A 397 -7.69 -12.85 2.85
C ALA A 397 -7.32 -14.21 3.47
N GLU A 398 -6.17 -14.77 3.11
CA GLU A 398 -5.72 -16.06 3.63
C GLU A 398 -5.35 -15.98 5.12
N GLY A 399 -4.72 -14.88 5.51
CA GLY A 399 -4.39 -14.56 6.89
C GLY A 399 -5.63 -14.44 7.76
N LEU A 400 -6.65 -13.72 7.30
CA LEU A 400 -7.92 -13.60 8.03
C LEU A 400 -8.67 -14.93 8.13
N MET A 401 -8.63 -15.77 7.09
CA MET A 401 -9.19 -17.12 7.16
C MET A 401 -8.49 -17.95 8.25
N GLU A 402 -7.16 -17.87 8.36
CA GLU A 402 -6.40 -18.57 9.40
C GLU A 402 -6.68 -18.03 10.81
N VAL A 403 -6.83 -16.70 10.95
CA VAL A 403 -7.25 -16.08 12.22
C VAL A 403 -8.61 -16.64 12.66
N SER A 404 -9.59 -16.65 11.74
CA SER A 404 -10.94 -17.14 12.01
C SER A 404 -10.97 -18.65 12.31
N SER A 405 -10.21 -19.47 11.56
CA SER A 405 -10.12 -20.93 11.78
C SER A 405 -9.61 -21.29 13.17
N ARG A 406 -8.77 -20.42 13.75
CA ARG A 406 -8.22 -20.55 15.11
C ARG A 406 -9.02 -19.81 16.18
N ARG A 407 -10.21 -19.31 15.84
CA ARG A 407 -11.11 -18.55 16.73
C ARG A 407 -10.53 -17.22 17.22
N GLY A 408 -9.53 -16.69 16.52
CA GLY A 408 -9.10 -15.31 16.71
C GLY A 408 -10.21 -14.34 16.26
N ARG A 409 -10.19 -13.14 16.82
CA ARG A 409 -11.23 -12.12 16.58
C ARG A 409 -10.81 -11.19 15.45
N ILE A 410 -11.74 -10.83 14.58
CA ILE A 410 -11.51 -9.88 13.48
C ILE A 410 -12.52 -8.75 13.61
N LEU A 411 -12.03 -7.53 13.72
CA LEU A 411 -12.82 -6.32 13.92
C LEU A 411 -12.56 -5.37 12.76
N LEU A 412 -13.62 -4.94 12.09
CA LEU A 412 -13.55 -3.96 11.01
C LEU A 412 -14.06 -2.62 11.51
N GLN A 413 -13.42 -1.52 11.13
CA GLN A 413 -13.98 -0.20 11.36
C GLN A 413 -15.35 -0.07 10.68
N GLU A 414 -16.31 0.57 11.35
CA GLU A 414 -17.64 0.88 10.80
C GLU A 414 -17.50 1.69 9.48
N PRO A 415 -17.99 1.20 8.33
CA PRO A 415 -17.79 1.83 7.02
C PRO A 415 -18.25 3.29 6.95
N ASP A 416 -19.31 3.65 7.66
CA ASP A 416 -19.83 5.01 7.72
C ASP A 416 -18.98 5.97 8.58
N SER A 417 -18.03 5.43 9.35
CA SER A 417 -17.02 6.22 10.06
C SER A 417 -15.70 6.34 9.28
N CYS A 418 -15.48 5.53 8.24
CA CYS A 418 -14.25 5.54 7.47
C CYS A 418 -14.13 6.80 6.62
N LEU A 419 -12.89 7.29 6.48
CA LEU A 419 -12.53 8.24 5.43
C LEU A 419 -12.53 7.54 4.07
N PHE A 420 -11.91 6.36 3.98
CA PHE A 420 -11.82 5.56 2.77
C PHE A 420 -12.37 4.14 3.03
N PRO A 421 -13.69 3.91 2.79
CA PRO A 421 -14.36 2.67 3.17
C PRO A 421 -14.17 1.52 2.16
N GLY A 422 -13.74 1.79 0.92
CA GLY A 422 -13.66 0.78 -0.15
C GLY A 422 -12.97 -0.52 0.28
N PRO A 423 -11.74 -0.47 0.81
CA PRO A 423 -11.04 -1.66 1.27
C PRO A 423 -11.75 -2.40 2.41
N ILE A 424 -12.40 -1.68 3.33
CA ILE A 424 -13.17 -2.30 4.43
C ILE A 424 -14.36 -3.08 3.88
N LEU A 425 -15.10 -2.52 2.92
CA LEU A 425 -16.26 -3.18 2.30
C LEU A 425 -15.87 -4.45 1.53
N GLN A 426 -14.68 -4.46 0.92
CA GLN A 426 -14.14 -5.66 0.27
C GLN A 426 -13.85 -6.77 1.29
N LEU A 427 -13.28 -6.42 2.45
CA LEU A 427 -13.00 -7.37 3.53
C LEU A 427 -14.29 -7.84 4.24
N GLU A 428 -15.28 -6.96 4.37
CA GLU A 428 -16.61 -7.32 4.88
C GLU A 428 -17.24 -8.46 4.07
N ALA A 429 -17.09 -8.43 2.73
CA ALA A 429 -17.64 -9.42 1.82
C ALA A 429 -17.06 -10.85 2.02
N LEU A 430 -15.94 -10.99 2.75
CA LEU A 430 -15.40 -12.29 3.14
C LEU A 430 -16.22 -12.94 4.28
N HIS A 431 -17.06 -12.17 4.98
CA HIS A 431 -17.87 -12.62 6.13
C HIS A 431 -17.05 -13.27 7.26
N LEU A 432 -15.79 -12.84 7.44
CA LEU A 432 -14.88 -13.34 8.48
C LEU A 432 -14.85 -12.47 9.75
N HIS A 433 -15.37 -11.24 9.67
CA HIS A 433 -15.37 -10.31 10.80
C HIS A 433 -16.42 -10.70 11.85
N GLU A 434 -16.09 -10.47 13.12
CA GLU A 434 -17.00 -10.70 14.23
C GLU A 434 -17.98 -9.54 14.40
N SER A 435 -17.47 -8.31 14.29
CA SER A 435 -18.25 -7.09 14.48
C SER A 435 -17.59 -5.88 13.85
N PHE A 436 -18.41 -4.88 13.53
CA PHE A 436 -17.93 -3.53 13.26
C PHE A 436 -17.60 -2.78 14.55
N ILE A 437 -16.62 -1.88 14.47
CA ILE A 437 -16.22 -1.02 15.58
C ILE A 437 -16.32 0.46 15.20
N GLU A 438 -16.88 1.25 16.11
CA GLU A 438 -16.59 2.68 16.17
C GLU A 438 -15.38 2.87 17.08
N ALA A 439 -14.36 3.62 16.66
CA ALA A 439 -13.12 3.78 17.42
C ALA A 439 -13.32 4.25 18.88
N GLU A 440 -14.39 5.01 19.14
CA GLU A 440 -14.77 5.52 20.48
C GLU A 440 -15.30 4.41 21.41
N LYS A 441 -15.77 3.29 20.84
CA LYS A 441 -16.28 2.11 21.57
C LYS A 441 -15.26 0.97 21.62
N VAL A 442 -14.07 1.18 21.05
CA VAL A 442 -13.02 0.16 21.05
C VAL A 442 -12.56 -0.16 22.45
N THR A 443 -12.68 0.76 23.42
CA THR A 443 -12.47 0.45 24.85
C THR A 443 -13.41 -0.59 25.42
N ASP A 444 -14.68 -0.60 25.00
CA ASP A 444 -15.66 -1.55 25.52
C ASP A 444 -15.39 -2.94 24.94
N LEU A 445 -15.03 -2.99 23.64
CA LEU A 445 -14.62 -4.23 22.97
C LEU A 445 -13.25 -4.73 23.46
N LEU A 446 -12.24 -3.85 23.54
CA LEU A 446 -10.95 -4.17 24.11
C LEU A 446 -11.10 -4.52 25.58
N GLY A 447 -12.02 -3.92 26.33
CA GLY A 447 -12.33 -4.31 27.71
C GLY A 447 -12.75 -5.77 27.82
N ASP A 448 -13.49 -6.30 26.84
CA ASP A 448 -13.86 -7.72 26.79
C ASP A 448 -12.77 -8.61 26.16
N ILE A 449 -11.88 -8.06 25.31
CA ILE A 449 -10.68 -8.75 24.78
C ILE A 449 -9.58 -8.86 25.85
N LEU A 450 -9.47 -7.83 26.69
CA LEU A 450 -8.40 -7.63 27.65
C LEU A 450 -8.78 -8.14 29.04
N LYS A 451 -10.06 -8.24 29.43
CA LYS A 451 -10.48 -9.09 30.57
C LYS A 451 -9.99 -10.52 30.38
#